data_AF-A0A7I5EBT6-F1
#
_entry.id   AF-A0A7I5EBT6-F1
#
_cell.length_a   1.000
_cell.length_b   1.000
_cell.length_c   1.000
_cell.angle_alpha   90.00
_cell.angle_beta   90.00
_cell.angle_gamma   90.00
#
_symmetry.space_group_name_H-M   'P 1'
#
loop_
_entity.id
_entity.type
_entity.pdbx_description
1 polymer ?
#
loop_
_entity_poly.entity_id
_entity_poly.type
_entity_poly.pdbx_seq_one_letter_code
_entity_poly.pdbx_strand_id
1 'polypeptide(L)' 'IRSAAFDMFFYIVCALFLLNAFTTEAAVTTQAPCVDRGGEAYCAEHTGSPDYICTNISKYYLASQLCAKTCGVCL' A
#
# COMPACT_ATOMS: atom_id res chain seq x y z
N ILE A 1 11.62 32.00 37.56
CA ILE A 1 11.98 32.69 36.29
C ILE A 1 11.27 31.93 35.19
N ARG A 2 10.15 32.47 34.69
CA ARG A 2 9.39 31.87 33.61
C ARG A 2 9.96 32.43 32.32
N SER A 3 10.90 31.71 31.73
CA SER A 3 11.55 32.12 30.49
C SER A 3 10.63 31.81 29.32
N ALA A 4 10.31 32.82 28.50
CA ALA A 4 9.47 32.65 27.31
C ALA A 4 9.97 31.54 26.36
N ALA A 5 11.28 31.27 26.37
CA ALA A 5 11.88 30.15 25.63
C ALA A 5 11.44 28.75 26.12
N PHE A 6 11.17 28.60 27.43
CA PHE A 6 10.69 27.34 28.00
C PHE A 6 9.21 27.11 27.64
N ASP A 7 8.39 28.16 27.71
CA ASP A 7 7.01 28.12 27.21
C ASP A 7 6.99 27.77 25.70
N MET A 8 7.81 28.43 24.88
CA MET A 8 7.89 28.14 23.44
C MET A 8 8.35 26.70 23.13
N PHE A 9 9.33 26.20 23.88
CA PHE A 9 9.82 24.84 23.72
C PHE A 9 8.74 23.80 24.07
N PHE A 10 8.00 24.05 25.15
CA PHE A 10 6.88 23.18 25.55
C PHE A 10 5.81 23.11 24.47
N TYR A 11 5.43 24.25 23.87
CA TYR A 11 4.46 24.26 22.77
C TYR A 11 4.95 23.49 21.53
N ILE A 12 6.23 23.57 21.20
CA ILE A 12 6.82 22.81 20.09
C ILE A 12 6.72 21.32 20.39
N VAL A 13 7.12 20.87 21.59
CA VAL A 13 7.04 19.46 21.97
C VAL A 13 5.59 18.96 21.96
N CYS A 14 4.64 19.73 22.50
CA CYS A 14 3.22 19.40 22.44
C CYS A 14 2.70 19.29 20.99
N ALA A 15 3.08 20.20 20.10
CA ALA A 15 2.69 20.16 18.69
C ALA A 15 3.25 18.92 17.98
N LEU A 16 4.51 18.54 18.25
CA LEU A 16 5.09 17.31 17.71
C LEU A 16 4.37 16.06 18.24
N PHE A 17 4.01 16.01 19.52
CA PHE A 17 3.24 14.89 20.08
C PHE A 17 1.87 14.75 19.42
N LEU A 18 1.18 15.87 19.19
CA LEU A 18 -0.11 15.88 18.49
C LEU A 18 0.03 15.42 17.04
N LEU A 19 1.05 15.88 16.32
CA LEU A 19 1.32 15.43 14.95
C LEU A 19 1.59 13.92 14.87
N ASN A 20 2.34 13.35 15.81
CA ASN A 20 2.57 11.90 15.86
C ASN A 20 1.30 11.09 16.17
N ALA A 21 0.37 11.64 16.96
CA ALA A 21 -0.92 11.01 17.21
C ALA A 21 -1.77 10.95 15.93
N PHE A 22 -1.88 12.06 15.20
CA PHE A 22 -2.69 12.15 13.97
C PHE A 22 -2.07 11.47 12.74
N THR A 23 -0.77 11.20 12.70
CA THR A 23 -0.14 10.50 11.56
C THR A 23 -0.27 8.98 11.63
N THR A 24 -0.64 8.41 12.79
CA THR A 24 -0.79 6.96 12.95
C THR A 24 -1.98 6.42 12.15
N GLU A 25 -2.99 7.26 11.92
CA GLU A 25 -4.22 6.94 11.20
C GLU A 25 -4.15 7.21 9.68
N ALA A 26 -3.12 7.93 9.20
CA ALA A 26 -2.89 8.16 7.78
C ALA A 26 -2.08 7.05 7.07
N ALA A 27 -1.61 6.05 7.82
CA ALA A 27 -0.86 4.91 7.26
C ALA A 27 -1.76 3.86 6.56
N VAL A 28 -3.07 4.08 6.52
CA VAL A 28 -4.04 3.13 5.93
C VAL A 28 -4.72 3.80 4.74
N THR A 29 -4.77 3.09 3.61
CA THR A 29 -5.45 3.41 2.34
C THR A 29 -4.67 4.14 1.23
N THR A 30 -3.39 3.82 1.05
CA THR A 30 -2.93 3.62 -0.34
C THR A 30 -2.84 2.12 -0.59
N GLN A 31 -3.99 1.43 -0.60
CA GLN A 31 -4.07 0.19 -1.38
C GLN A 31 -3.64 0.59 -2.78
N ALA A 32 -2.50 0.07 -3.23
CA ALA A 32 -2.01 0.34 -4.57
C ALA A 32 -3.16 0.06 -5.55
N PRO A 33 -3.37 0.91 -6.57
CA PRO A 33 -4.49 0.75 -7.48
C PRO A 33 -4.51 -0.69 -8.01
N CYS A 34 -5.66 -1.36 -7.90
CA CYS A 34 -5.85 -2.73 -8.33
C CYS A 34 -5.81 -2.80 -9.86
N VAL A 35 -4.62 -2.95 -10.41
CA VAL A 35 -4.36 -2.93 -11.85
C VAL A 35 -3.43 -4.06 -12.25
N ASP A 36 -3.60 -4.51 -13.49
CA ASP A 36 -2.69 -5.47 -14.10
C ASP A 36 -1.45 -4.73 -14.62
N ARG A 37 -0.37 -4.76 -13.84
CA ARG A 37 0.91 -4.15 -14.20
C ARG A 37 1.59 -4.84 -15.39
N GLY A 38 1.30 -6.12 -15.60
CA GLY A 38 1.76 -6.87 -16.77
C GLY A 38 1.04 -6.47 -18.07
N GLY A 39 -0.05 -5.72 -17.97
CA GLY A 39 -0.93 -5.41 -19.09
C GLY A 39 -2.00 -6.48 -19.32
N GLU A 40 -3.17 -6.04 -19.74
CA GLU A 40 -4.36 -6.89 -19.90
C GLU A 40 -4.13 -8.02 -20.92
N ALA A 41 -3.42 -7.75 -22.01
CA ALA A 41 -3.09 -8.75 -23.03
C ALA A 41 -2.19 -9.88 -22.49
N TYR A 42 -1.16 -9.54 -21.71
CA TYR A 42 -0.27 -10.52 -21.09
C TYR A 42 -1.04 -11.40 -20.11
N CYS A 43 -1.83 -10.78 -19.24
CA CYS A 43 -2.62 -11.50 -18.25
C CYS A 43 -3.70 -12.38 -18.91
N ALA A 44 -4.36 -11.90 -19.96
CA ALA A 44 -5.35 -12.65 -20.73
C ALA A 44 -4.75 -13.82 -21.52
N GLU A 45 -3.55 -13.68 -22.09
CA GLU A 45 -2.88 -14.78 -22.81
C GLU A 45 -2.54 -15.94 -21.85
N HIS A 46 -2.21 -15.61 -20.60
CA HIS A 46 -1.80 -16.59 -19.61
C HIS A 46 -2.98 -17.17 -18.82
N THR A 47 -4.21 -16.67 -18.98
CA THR A 47 -5.39 -17.21 -18.30
C THR A 47 -5.88 -18.56 -18.83
N GLY A 48 -5.66 -18.84 -20.11
CA GLY A 48 -6.08 -20.09 -20.76
C GLY A 48 -5.03 -21.20 -20.77
N SER A 49 -3.83 -20.95 -20.25
CA SER A 49 -2.73 -21.91 -20.26
C SER A 49 -2.82 -22.92 -19.11
N PRO A 50 -2.36 -24.18 -19.27
CA PRO A 50 -2.30 -25.15 -18.15
C PRO A 50 -1.39 -24.68 -17.01
N ASP A 51 -0.56 -23.67 -17.27
CA ASP A 51 0.39 -23.07 -16.36
C ASP A 51 -0.11 -21.72 -15.82
N TYR A 52 -1.44 -21.63 -15.69
CA TYR A 52 -2.22 -20.46 -15.33
C TYR A 52 -1.67 -19.81 -14.05
N ILE A 53 -1.22 -18.56 -14.22
CA ILE A 53 -0.54 -17.78 -13.18
C ILE A 53 -1.45 -17.59 -11.95
N CYS A 54 -2.78 -17.54 -12.14
CA CYS A 54 -3.71 -17.33 -11.03
C CYS A 54 -4.04 -18.61 -10.24
N THR A 55 -3.90 -19.81 -10.81
CA THR A 55 -4.16 -21.09 -10.09
C THR A 55 -2.89 -21.79 -9.64
N ASN A 56 -1.74 -21.51 -10.26
CA ASN A 56 -0.48 -22.09 -9.84
C ASN A 56 0.04 -21.39 -8.57
N ILE A 57 -0.01 -22.07 -7.43
CA ILE A 57 0.46 -21.57 -6.13
C ILE A 57 1.90 -21.05 -6.20
N SER A 58 2.75 -21.72 -7.00
CA SER A 58 4.15 -21.35 -7.19
C SER A 58 4.31 -20.00 -7.89
N LYS A 59 3.29 -19.55 -8.61
CA LYS A 59 3.24 -18.29 -9.38
C LYS A 59 2.35 -17.23 -8.73
N TYR A 60 1.84 -17.47 -7.52
CA TYR A 60 0.99 -16.50 -6.80
C TYR A 60 1.66 -15.12 -6.65
N TYR A 61 2.98 -15.09 -6.48
CA TYR A 61 3.73 -13.83 -6.47
C TYR A 61 3.62 -13.06 -7.79
N LEU A 62 3.69 -13.75 -8.93
CA LEU A 62 3.49 -13.13 -10.25
C LEU A 62 2.04 -12.69 -10.42
N ALA A 63 1.07 -13.48 -9.95
CA ALA A 63 -0.34 -13.12 -9.96
C ALA A 63 -0.60 -11.81 -9.20
N SER A 64 -0.05 -11.66 -8.00
CA SER A 64 -0.25 -10.46 -7.17
C SER A 64 0.52 -9.22 -7.65
N GLN A 65 1.63 -9.40 -8.38
CA GLN A 65 2.46 -8.30 -8.90
C GLN A 65 2.01 -7.82 -10.28
N LEU A 66 1.69 -8.74 -11.19
CA LEU A 66 1.49 -8.45 -12.61
C LEU A 66 0.03 -8.48 -13.02
N CYS A 67 -0.74 -9.44 -12.50
CA CYS A 67 -2.09 -9.73 -12.97
C CYS A 67 -3.11 -9.67 -11.83
N ALA A 68 -2.90 -8.76 -10.89
CA ALA A 68 -3.63 -8.74 -9.62
C ALA A 68 -5.14 -8.53 -9.83
N LYS A 69 -5.52 -7.74 -10.84
CA LYS A 69 -6.93 -7.49 -11.19
C LYS A 69 -7.50 -8.68 -11.97
N THR A 70 -6.80 -9.17 -12.99
CA THR A 70 -7.23 -10.33 -13.80
C THR A 70 -7.37 -11.60 -12.94
N CYS A 71 -6.47 -11.82 -11.99
CA CYS A 71 -6.48 -12.96 -11.08
C CYS A 71 -7.41 -12.78 -9.86
N GLY A 72 -8.02 -11.60 -9.66
CA GLY A 72 -8.88 -11.32 -8.51
C GLY A 72 -8.14 -11.32 -7.16
N VAL A 73 -6.85 -10.99 -7.15
CA VAL A 73 -5.98 -10.97 -5.96
C VAL A 73 -6.09 -9.65 -5.21
N CYS A 74 -6.52 -8.57 -5.88
CA CYS A 74 -6.80 -7.27 -5.26
C CYS A 74 -8.29 -6.89 -5.37
N LEU A 75 -8.72 -6.01 -4.47
CA LEU A 75 -10.05 -5.40 -4.41
C LEU A 75 -9.97 -3.93 -4.86
#